data_AF-A0A2U8FQZ5-F1
#
_entry.id   AF-A0A2U8FQZ5-F1
#
_cell.length_a   1.000
_cell.length_b   1.000
_cell.length_c   1.000
_cell.angle_alpha   90.00
_cell.angle_beta   90.00
_cell.angle_gamma   90.00
#
_symmetry.space_group_name_H-M   'P 1'
#
loop_
_entity.id
_entity.type
_entity.pdbx_description
1 polymer ?
#
loop_
_entity_poly.entity_id
_entity_poly.type
_entity_poly.pdbx_seq_one_letter_code
_entity_poly.pdbx_strand_id
1 'polypeptide(L)'
;MMSEDNLKGPNGEDVRSSVSQDAAVSSTDRFYEDHAVEYFSGTSGAQTQFVLDRFLSHLPANAAILDAGCGSGRDLKYFHSRGHCALGIDASTALVQMAAEYSGAPCEVVRIERISYEERFDGVWACASLLHLPRDAFRPALRSLNRALKRGGTLFMAVQEGQGEAILPDGRLYVYYSEDDIRTSLDAAGLAVNELWTTRNSAEAVHQPVWINVIATAQ
;
A
#
# COMPACT_ATOMS: atom_id res chain seq x y z
N MET A 1 -41.14 15.14 35.03
CA MET A 1 -40.95 14.06 34.04
C MET A 1 -41.31 14.64 32.69
N MET A 2 -40.31 15.19 31.99
CA MET A 2 -40.40 15.85 30.68
C MET A 2 -39.23 15.26 29.88
N SER A 3 -39.51 14.25 29.05
CA SER A 3 -39.70 14.35 27.59
C SER A 3 -38.39 14.65 26.85
N GLU A 4 -37.85 13.60 26.23
CA GLU A 4 -36.78 13.64 25.24
C GLU A 4 -37.29 14.37 23.99
N ASP A 5 -36.74 15.54 23.70
CA ASP A 5 -36.73 16.14 22.36
C ASP A 5 -35.83 17.38 22.39
N ASN A 6 -34.60 17.25 21.86
CA ASN A 6 -34.01 18.27 21.00
C ASN A 6 -32.59 17.86 20.55
N LEU A 7 -32.45 17.66 19.24
CA LEU A 7 -31.39 18.22 18.38
C LEU A 7 -31.58 17.61 16.97
N LYS A 8 -32.58 18.09 16.24
CA LYS A 8 -32.71 17.88 14.79
C LYS A 8 -32.77 19.25 14.12
N GLY A 9 -31.80 19.51 13.23
CA GLY A 9 -31.82 20.68 12.36
C GLY A 9 -32.96 20.61 11.34
N PRO A 10 -33.33 21.73 10.70
CA PRO A 10 -34.60 21.88 9.98
C PRO A 10 -34.78 20.99 8.74
N ASN A 11 -33.77 20.22 8.32
CA ASN A 11 -33.85 19.27 7.20
C ASN A 11 -33.35 17.84 7.51
N GLY A 12 -32.98 17.49 8.76
CA GLY A 12 -32.68 16.10 9.12
C GLY A 12 -31.56 15.38 8.33
N GLU A 13 -30.70 16.10 7.63
CA GLU A 13 -29.55 15.52 6.90
C GLU A 13 -28.30 15.48 7.79
N ASP A 14 -27.69 14.29 7.85
CA ASP A 14 -26.39 14.03 8.49
C ASP A 14 -25.29 14.70 7.64
N VAL A 15 -24.72 15.82 8.12
CA VAL A 15 -23.61 16.50 7.43
C VAL A 15 -22.31 15.74 7.70
N ARG A 16 -22.19 14.54 7.12
CA ARG A 16 -20.90 13.91 6.85
C ARG A 16 -20.46 14.41 5.48
N SER A 17 -19.31 15.09 5.42
CA SER A 17 -18.75 15.68 4.20
C SER A 17 -18.77 14.68 3.03
N SER A 18 -19.61 14.92 2.04
CA SER A 18 -19.85 14.06 0.88
C SER A 18 -18.80 14.25 -0.22
N VAL A 19 -17.53 14.10 0.12
CA VAL A 19 -16.52 13.84 -0.91
C VAL A 19 -16.71 12.40 -1.34
N SER A 20 -17.10 12.15 -2.59
CA SER A 20 -17.22 10.79 -3.11
C SER A 20 -15.87 10.06 -3.05
N GLN A 21 -15.88 8.75 -2.82
CA GLN A 21 -14.63 7.96 -2.77
C GLN A 21 -13.79 8.15 -4.04
N ASP A 22 -14.42 8.30 -5.21
CA ASP A 22 -13.75 8.62 -6.47
C ASP A 22 -12.99 9.95 -6.43
N ALA A 23 -13.56 10.98 -5.80
CA ALA A 23 -12.91 12.27 -5.65
C ALA A 23 -11.71 12.21 -4.68
N ALA A 24 -11.81 11.39 -3.63
CA ALA A 24 -10.73 11.16 -2.67
C ALA A 24 -9.54 10.40 -3.28
N VAL A 25 -9.82 9.36 -4.08
CA VAL A 25 -8.79 8.64 -4.85
C VAL A 25 -8.12 9.57 -5.85
N SER A 26 -8.92 10.32 -6.62
CA SER A 26 -8.40 11.30 -7.57
C SER A 26 -7.55 12.40 -6.90
N SER A 27 -7.88 12.78 -5.66
CA SER A 27 -7.08 13.72 -4.86
C SER A 27 -5.75 13.11 -4.41
N THR A 28 -5.75 11.83 -4.02
CA THR A 28 -4.52 11.10 -3.68
C THR A 28 -3.58 10.97 -4.87
N ASP A 29 -4.12 10.65 -6.04
CA ASP A 29 -3.34 10.56 -7.28
C ASP A 29 -2.68 11.91 -7.61
N ARG A 30 -3.46 13.00 -7.53
CA ARG A 30 -2.94 14.36 -7.75
C ARG A 30 -1.82 14.71 -6.78
N PHE A 31 -1.94 14.36 -5.49
CA PHE A 31 -0.87 14.61 -4.54
C PHE A 31 0.45 13.96 -4.99
N TYR A 32 0.42 12.69 -5.36
CA TYR A 32 1.65 11.98 -5.75
C TYR A 32 2.20 12.39 -7.11
N GLU A 33 1.37 12.95 -8.01
CA GLU A 33 1.83 13.55 -9.27
C GLU A 33 2.44 14.93 -9.01
N ASP A 34 1.73 15.82 -8.30
CA ASP A 34 2.11 17.22 -8.10
C ASP A 34 3.29 17.38 -7.13
N HIS A 35 3.43 16.47 -6.16
CA HIS A 35 4.49 16.48 -5.14
C HIS A 35 5.56 15.40 -5.35
N ALA A 36 5.65 14.82 -6.55
CA ALA A 36 6.55 13.69 -6.84
C ALA A 36 8.02 13.96 -6.44
N VAL A 37 8.54 15.17 -6.72
CA VAL A 37 9.93 15.55 -6.40
C VAL A 37 10.19 15.63 -4.90
N GLU A 38 9.25 16.22 -4.15
CA GLU A 38 9.33 16.35 -2.69
C GLU A 38 9.24 14.98 -2.04
N TYR A 39 8.28 14.16 -2.48
CA TYR A 39 8.10 12.79 -2.02
C TYR A 39 9.35 11.93 -2.31
N PHE A 40 9.91 12.01 -3.52
CA PHE A 40 11.12 11.30 -3.89
C PHE A 40 12.30 11.69 -2.99
N SER A 41 12.51 12.99 -2.80
CA SER A 41 13.61 13.52 -1.98
C SER A 41 13.48 13.10 -0.51
N GLY A 42 12.24 13.07 0.01
CA GLY A 42 11.97 12.70 1.39
C GLY A 42 12.03 11.20 1.69
N THR A 43 11.92 10.32 0.68
CA THR A 43 11.74 8.87 0.90
C THR A 43 12.84 7.99 0.31
N SER A 44 13.60 8.47 -0.67
CA SER A 44 14.64 7.70 -1.38
C SER A 44 15.80 7.23 -0.49
N GLY A 45 16.05 7.93 0.62
CA GLY A 45 17.09 7.61 1.61
C GLY A 45 16.60 6.89 2.87
N ALA A 46 15.32 6.51 2.95
CA ALA A 46 14.78 5.85 4.14
C ALA A 46 15.46 4.49 4.39
N GLN A 47 15.69 4.16 5.67
CA GLN A 47 16.35 2.91 6.06
C GLN A 47 15.30 1.82 6.34
N THR A 48 14.97 1.03 5.32
CA THR A 48 13.97 -0.06 5.38
C THR A 48 14.60 -1.44 5.19
N GLN A 49 15.94 -1.54 5.19
CA GLN A 49 16.69 -2.74 4.78
C GLN A 49 16.29 -3.97 5.60
N PHE A 50 16.07 -3.83 6.91
CA PHE A 50 15.65 -4.96 7.76
C PHE A 50 14.34 -5.61 7.27
N VAL A 51 13.36 -4.80 6.87
CA VAL A 51 12.06 -5.30 6.39
C VAL A 51 12.21 -5.91 5.00
N LEU A 52 13.01 -5.27 4.13
CA LEU A 52 13.33 -5.77 2.79
C LEU A 52 14.04 -7.12 2.86
N ASP A 53 15.08 -7.25 3.69
CA ASP A 53 15.82 -8.50 3.89
C ASP A 53 14.95 -9.62 4.45
N ARG A 54 14.03 -9.27 5.37
CA ARG A 54 13.05 -10.22 5.87
C ARG A 54 12.18 -10.77 4.74
N PHE A 55 11.64 -9.91 3.89
CA PHE A 55 10.89 -10.35 2.70
C PHE A 55 11.74 -11.17 1.74
N LEU A 56 12.96 -10.74 1.42
CA LEU A 56 13.86 -11.48 0.53
C LEU A 56 14.23 -12.87 1.07
N SER A 57 14.21 -13.08 2.39
CA SER A 57 14.47 -14.40 2.97
C SER A 57 13.42 -15.46 2.65
N HIS A 58 12.22 -15.03 2.20
CA HIS A 58 11.16 -15.93 1.72
C HIS A 58 11.23 -16.20 0.21
N LEU A 59 12.14 -15.56 -0.51
CA LEU A 59 12.22 -15.64 -1.96
C LEU A 59 13.41 -16.50 -2.43
N PRO A 60 13.30 -17.14 -3.61
CA PRO A 60 14.46 -17.77 -4.23
C PRO A 60 15.50 -16.72 -4.67
N ALA A 61 16.74 -17.16 -4.86
CA ALA A 61 17.76 -16.33 -5.49
C ALA A 61 17.30 -15.89 -6.89
N ASN A 62 17.62 -14.65 -7.27
CA ASN A 62 17.22 -14.04 -8.56
C ASN A 62 15.70 -14.01 -8.79
N ALA A 63 14.88 -14.00 -7.73
CA ALA A 63 13.43 -13.91 -7.80
C ALA A 63 12.92 -12.78 -8.72
N ALA A 64 11.80 -13.04 -9.39
CA ALA A 64 10.99 -12.03 -10.06
C ALA A 64 10.09 -11.34 -9.03
N ILE A 65 10.23 -10.02 -8.89
CA ILE A 65 9.52 -9.23 -7.86
C ILE A 65 8.68 -8.14 -8.53
N LEU A 66 7.44 -7.97 -8.07
CA LEU A 66 6.62 -6.79 -8.37
C LEU A 66 6.64 -5.84 -7.18
N ASP A 67 7.08 -4.61 -7.37
CA ASP A 67 6.90 -3.51 -6.40
C ASP A 67 5.64 -2.73 -6.76
N ALA A 68 4.56 -2.99 -6.03
CA ALA A 68 3.21 -2.47 -6.26
C ALA A 68 3.00 -1.15 -5.49
N GLY A 69 3.15 -0.03 -6.20
CA GLY A 69 3.23 1.32 -5.63
C GLY A 69 4.67 1.69 -5.30
N CYS A 70 5.55 1.63 -6.32
CA CYS A 70 7.00 1.71 -6.13
C CYS A 70 7.50 3.10 -5.69
N GLY A 71 6.68 4.15 -5.81
CA GLY A 71 6.97 5.48 -5.30
C GLY A 71 8.31 6.03 -5.81
N SER A 72 9.26 6.27 -4.89
CA SER A 72 10.59 6.79 -5.24
C SER A 72 11.54 5.77 -5.88
N GLY A 73 11.13 4.50 -6.00
CA GLY A 73 11.98 3.42 -6.50
C GLY A 73 13.08 2.99 -5.53
N ARG A 74 13.01 3.41 -4.25
CA ARG A 74 13.96 2.99 -3.20
C ARG A 74 14.03 1.48 -3.06
N ASP A 75 12.87 0.83 -2.89
CA ASP A 75 12.80 -0.59 -2.61
C ASP A 75 13.15 -1.40 -3.88
N LEU A 76 12.71 -0.96 -5.06
CA LEU A 76 13.19 -1.46 -6.37
C LEU A 76 14.70 -1.47 -6.50
N LYS A 77 15.36 -0.34 -6.19
CA LYS A 77 16.82 -0.22 -6.25
C LYS A 77 17.48 -1.25 -5.35
N TYR A 78 16.93 -1.46 -4.17
CA TYR A 78 17.41 -2.46 -3.24
C TYR A 78 17.31 -3.86 -3.86
N PHE A 79 16.14 -4.27 -4.33
CA PHE A 79 15.94 -5.57 -4.96
C PHE A 79 16.89 -5.81 -6.14
N HIS A 80 17.04 -4.82 -7.02
CA HIS A 80 17.96 -4.91 -8.15
C HIS A 80 19.42 -5.05 -7.70
N SER A 81 19.84 -4.29 -6.69
CA SER A 81 21.21 -4.38 -6.13
C SER A 81 21.51 -5.75 -5.48
N ARG A 82 20.47 -6.49 -5.08
CA ARG A 82 20.57 -7.85 -4.52
C ARG A 82 20.48 -8.96 -5.58
N GLY A 83 20.40 -8.60 -6.86
CA GLY A 83 20.37 -9.54 -7.99
C GLY A 83 18.98 -10.03 -8.39
N HIS A 84 17.91 -9.42 -7.86
CA HIS A 84 16.54 -9.78 -8.22
C HIS A 84 16.05 -9.05 -9.47
N CYS A 85 15.12 -9.70 -10.18
CA CYS A 85 14.44 -9.15 -11.35
C CYS A 85 13.19 -8.41 -10.89
N ALA A 86 13.32 -7.15 -10.49
CA ALA A 86 12.21 -6.34 -10.00
C ALA A 86 11.55 -5.50 -11.11
N LEU A 87 10.22 -5.42 -11.09
CA LEU A 87 9.39 -4.52 -11.89
C LEU A 87 8.63 -3.58 -10.95
N GLY A 88 8.73 -2.28 -11.19
CA GLY A 88 7.94 -1.27 -10.48
C GLY A 88 6.63 -0.96 -11.17
N ILE A 89 5.57 -0.75 -10.40
CA ILE A 89 4.37 -0.07 -10.88
C ILE A 89 3.98 1.06 -9.94
N ASP A 90 3.50 2.17 -10.48
CA ASP A 90 2.87 3.25 -9.72
C ASP A 90 1.79 3.93 -10.57
N ALA A 91 0.84 4.60 -9.91
CA ALA A 91 -0.19 5.38 -10.59
C ALA A 91 0.33 6.75 -11.07
N SER A 92 1.35 7.30 -10.40
CA SER A 92 1.95 8.59 -10.74
C SER A 92 2.96 8.46 -11.87
N THR A 93 2.75 9.21 -12.95
CA THR A 93 3.66 9.21 -14.10
C THR A 93 5.01 9.82 -13.71
N ALA A 94 4.98 10.93 -12.97
CA ALA A 94 6.19 11.55 -12.44
C ALA A 94 7.01 10.60 -11.55
N LEU A 95 6.37 9.87 -10.63
CA LEU A 95 7.08 8.91 -9.76
C LEU A 95 7.66 7.74 -10.54
N VAL A 96 6.93 7.18 -11.51
CA VAL A 96 7.44 6.09 -12.36
C VAL A 96 8.73 6.50 -13.09
N GLN A 97 8.77 7.73 -13.65
CA GLN A 97 9.97 8.23 -14.32
C GLN A 97 11.15 8.33 -13.36
N MET A 98 10.95 8.94 -12.19
CA MET A 98 12.00 9.10 -11.18
C MET A 98 12.46 7.75 -10.61
N ALA A 99 11.53 6.83 -10.36
CA ALA A 99 11.81 5.49 -9.86
C ALA A 99 12.65 4.68 -10.86
N ALA A 100 12.31 4.72 -12.16
CA ALA A 100 13.07 4.04 -13.20
C ALA A 100 14.51 4.57 -13.28
N GLU A 101 14.67 5.90 -13.30
CA GLU A 101 15.99 6.54 -13.34
C GLU A 101 16.82 6.21 -12.09
N TYR A 102 16.22 6.30 -10.91
CA TYR A 102 16.92 6.11 -9.64
C TYR A 102 17.32 4.65 -9.37
N SER A 103 16.44 3.72 -9.72
CA SER A 103 16.61 2.29 -9.44
C SER A 103 17.37 1.55 -10.54
N GLY A 104 17.32 2.03 -11.78
CA GLY A 104 17.78 1.28 -12.96
C GLY A 104 16.91 0.08 -13.32
N ALA A 105 15.74 -0.08 -12.68
CA ALA A 105 14.80 -1.16 -12.92
C ALA A 105 13.66 -0.71 -13.86
N PRO A 106 13.04 -1.64 -14.61
CA PRO A 106 11.84 -1.32 -15.39
C PRO A 106 10.72 -0.86 -14.46
N CYS A 107 10.00 0.19 -14.86
CA CYS A 107 8.82 0.69 -14.16
C CYS A 107 7.70 1.00 -15.17
N GLU A 108 6.45 0.82 -14.76
CA GLU A 108 5.27 1.07 -15.60
C GLU A 108 4.22 1.92 -14.87
N VAL A 109 3.54 2.80 -15.61
CA VAL A 109 2.41 3.58 -15.07
C VAL A 109 1.17 2.70 -15.06
N VAL A 110 0.89 2.06 -13.92
CA VAL A 110 -0.21 1.11 -13.75
C VAL A 110 -0.78 1.22 -12.35
N ARG A 111 -2.10 1.32 -12.26
CA ARG A 111 -2.83 1.22 -11.00
C ARG A 111 -2.87 -0.22 -10.49
N ILE A 112 -2.66 -0.42 -9.20
CA ILE A 112 -2.67 -1.75 -8.56
C ILE A 112 -3.98 -2.50 -8.87
N GLU A 113 -5.11 -1.80 -8.86
CA GLU A 113 -6.45 -2.33 -9.13
C GLU A 113 -6.65 -2.79 -10.58
N ARG A 114 -5.73 -2.42 -11.49
CA ARG A 114 -5.83 -2.68 -12.94
C ARG A 114 -4.76 -3.65 -13.45
N ILE A 115 -3.94 -4.23 -12.57
CA ILE A 115 -2.93 -5.20 -13.00
C ILE A 115 -3.58 -6.47 -13.56
N SER A 116 -3.00 -7.00 -14.63
CA SER A 116 -3.45 -8.21 -15.32
C SER A 116 -2.37 -9.29 -15.39
N TYR A 117 -1.41 -9.26 -14.47
CA TYR A 117 -0.38 -10.28 -14.36
C TYR A 117 -0.96 -11.60 -13.84
N GLU A 118 -0.43 -12.71 -14.33
CA GLU A 118 -0.82 -14.07 -13.96
C GLU A 118 0.45 -14.91 -13.73
N GLU A 119 0.60 -15.47 -12.53
CA GLU A 119 1.69 -16.38 -12.13
C GLU A 119 3.09 -15.93 -12.57
N ARG A 120 3.35 -14.63 -12.53
CA ARG A 120 4.57 -14.03 -13.07
C ARG A 120 5.66 -13.86 -12.02
N PHE A 121 5.28 -13.54 -10.79
CA PHE A 121 6.21 -13.09 -9.76
C PHE A 121 6.40 -14.14 -8.66
N ASP A 122 7.64 -14.32 -8.22
CA ASP A 122 7.95 -15.08 -7.01
C ASP A 122 7.61 -14.27 -5.75
N GLY A 123 7.69 -12.93 -5.84
CA GLY A 123 7.36 -12.01 -4.76
C GLY A 123 6.58 -10.78 -5.23
N VAL A 124 5.67 -10.30 -4.39
CA VAL A 124 5.00 -9.00 -4.52
C VAL A 124 5.29 -8.19 -3.28
N TRP A 125 5.78 -6.97 -3.45
CA TRP A 125 6.04 -6.00 -2.40
C TRP A 125 5.05 -4.85 -2.51
N ALA A 126 4.21 -4.65 -1.50
CA ALA A 126 3.19 -3.60 -1.45
C ALA A 126 3.33 -2.77 -0.16
N CYS A 127 4.44 -2.04 -0.04
CA CYS A 127 4.76 -1.28 1.17
C CYS A 127 4.10 0.11 1.15
N ALA A 128 3.19 0.36 2.09
CA ALA A 128 2.53 1.65 2.27
C ALA A 128 1.72 2.16 1.05
N SER A 129 1.32 1.26 0.14
CA SER A 129 0.59 1.62 -1.09
C SER A 129 -0.90 1.28 -1.02
N LEU A 130 -1.27 0.12 -0.48
CA LEU A 130 -2.67 -0.37 -0.48
C LEU A 130 -3.63 0.44 0.43
N LEU A 131 -3.09 1.20 1.38
CA LEU A 131 -3.87 2.05 2.30
C LEU A 131 -4.48 3.29 1.63
N HIS A 132 -4.11 3.56 0.37
CA HIS A 132 -4.68 4.62 -0.46
C HIS A 132 -5.86 4.16 -1.31
N LEU A 133 -6.19 2.86 -1.27
CA LEU A 133 -7.34 2.31 -1.97
C LEU A 133 -8.63 2.52 -1.16
N PRO A 134 -9.77 2.79 -1.81
CA PRO A 134 -11.08 2.70 -1.17
C PRO A 134 -11.28 1.36 -0.47
N ARG A 135 -12.08 1.35 0.59
CA ARG A 135 -12.32 0.15 1.42
C ARG A 135 -12.74 -1.08 0.60
N ASP A 136 -13.64 -0.87 -0.34
CA ASP A 136 -14.21 -1.90 -1.20
C ASP A 136 -13.23 -2.39 -2.29
N ALA A 137 -12.25 -1.58 -2.67
CA ALA A 137 -11.20 -1.92 -3.64
C ALA A 137 -10.06 -2.76 -3.04
N PHE A 138 -9.89 -2.76 -1.71
CA PHE A 138 -8.78 -3.46 -1.05
C PHE A 138 -8.76 -4.97 -1.30
N ARG A 139 -9.88 -5.68 -1.08
CA ARG A 139 -9.96 -7.13 -1.31
C ARG A 139 -9.81 -7.50 -2.80
N PRO A 140 -10.45 -6.80 -3.76
CA PRO A 140 -10.18 -6.98 -5.19
C PRO A 140 -8.70 -6.76 -5.57
N ALA A 141 -8.03 -5.77 -4.99
CA ALA A 141 -6.60 -5.55 -5.21
C ALA A 141 -5.77 -6.74 -4.70
N LEU A 142 -6.03 -7.23 -3.48
CA LEU A 142 -5.36 -8.41 -2.95
C LEU A 142 -5.54 -9.65 -3.84
N ARG A 143 -6.73 -9.87 -4.40
CA ARG A 143 -6.97 -10.97 -5.36
C ARG A 143 -6.16 -10.81 -6.65
N SER A 144 -6.01 -9.57 -7.13
CA SER A 144 -5.20 -9.30 -8.32
C SER A 144 -3.72 -9.50 -8.05
N LEU A 145 -3.23 -9.11 -6.86
CA LEU A 145 -1.86 -9.40 -6.42
C LEU A 145 -1.63 -10.90 -6.23
N ASN A 146 -2.60 -11.64 -5.66
CA ASN A 146 -2.53 -13.09 -5.55
C ASN A 146 -2.45 -13.76 -6.93
N ARG A 147 -3.27 -13.32 -7.90
CA ARG A 147 -3.21 -13.82 -9.28
C ARG A 147 -1.85 -13.54 -9.94
N ALA A 148 -1.24 -12.40 -9.65
CA ALA A 148 0.07 -12.03 -10.18
C ALA A 148 1.22 -12.90 -9.63
N LEU A 149 1.06 -13.43 -8.41
CA LEU A 149 2.01 -14.34 -7.78
C LEU A 149 1.95 -15.73 -8.42
N LYS A 150 3.11 -16.38 -8.55
CA LYS A 150 3.18 -17.83 -8.76
C LYS A 150 2.57 -18.55 -7.57
N ARG A 151 2.10 -19.79 -7.76
CA ARG A 151 1.75 -20.66 -6.63
C ARG A 151 2.90 -20.78 -5.64
N GLY A 152 2.61 -20.57 -4.35
CA GLY A 152 3.63 -20.52 -3.30
C GLY A 152 4.48 -19.24 -3.27
N GLY A 153 4.17 -18.24 -4.12
CA GLY A 153 4.83 -16.93 -4.12
C GLY A 153 4.46 -16.10 -2.89
N THR A 154 5.31 -15.13 -2.57
CA THR A 154 5.22 -14.35 -1.32
C THR A 154 4.70 -12.94 -1.56
N LEU A 155 3.67 -12.54 -0.82
CA LEU A 155 3.25 -11.15 -0.67
C LEU A 155 3.86 -10.55 0.60
N PHE A 156 4.51 -9.40 0.48
CA PHE A 156 4.67 -8.47 1.59
C PHE A 156 3.70 -7.30 1.42
N MET A 157 3.08 -6.86 2.53
CA MET A 157 2.36 -5.59 2.56
C MET A 157 2.52 -4.85 3.89
N ALA A 158 2.44 -3.53 3.83
CA ALA A 158 2.41 -2.67 5.02
C ALA A 158 1.28 -1.62 4.91
N VAL A 159 0.44 -1.55 5.93
CA VAL A 159 -0.67 -0.56 6.04
C VAL A 159 -0.73 0.02 7.44
N GLN A 160 -1.45 1.13 7.62
CA GLN A 160 -1.58 1.77 8.93
C GLN A 160 -2.69 1.13 9.77
N GLU A 161 -2.37 0.90 11.05
CA GLU A 161 -3.32 0.45 12.05
C GLU A 161 -4.31 1.58 12.38
N GLY A 162 -5.58 1.23 12.59
CA GLY A 162 -6.59 2.16 13.06
C GLY A 162 -8.00 1.73 12.68
N GLN A 163 -8.93 2.69 12.66
CA GLN A 163 -10.35 2.45 12.32
C GLN A 163 -10.84 3.52 11.33
N GLY A 164 -11.67 3.10 10.39
CA GLY A 164 -12.28 3.99 9.39
C GLY A 164 -11.32 4.48 8.32
N GLU A 165 -11.66 5.60 7.70
CA GLU A 165 -10.89 6.27 6.65
C GLU A 165 -10.87 7.79 6.89
N ALA A 166 -9.82 8.45 6.39
CA ALA A 166 -9.65 9.89 6.48
C ALA A 166 -9.02 10.44 5.20
N ILE A 167 -9.42 11.65 4.81
CA ILE A 167 -8.67 12.46 3.84
C ILE A 167 -7.83 13.43 4.64
N LEU A 168 -6.51 13.34 4.52
CA LEU A 168 -5.59 14.23 5.23
C LEU A 168 -5.63 15.65 4.63
N PRO A 169 -5.12 16.67 5.34
CA PRO A 169 -5.09 18.05 4.83
C PRO A 169 -4.35 18.22 3.50
N ASP A 170 -3.45 17.30 3.16
CA ASP A 170 -2.73 17.25 1.88
C ASP A 170 -3.53 16.56 0.75
N GLY A 171 -4.76 16.13 1.02
CA GLY A 171 -5.67 15.56 0.05
C GLY A 171 -5.53 14.05 -0.16
N ARG A 172 -4.63 13.36 0.56
CA ARG A 172 -4.50 11.90 0.45
C ARG A 172 -5.55 11.16 1.28
N LEU A 173 -6.15 10.14 0.67
CA LEU A 173 -6.98 9.16 1.34
C LEU A 173 -6.08 8.19 2.13
N TYR A 174 -6.40 8.01 3.40
CA TYR A 174 -5.84 6.97 4.25
C TYR A 174 -6.99 6.10 4.72
N VAL A 175 -6.87 4.80 4.49
CA VAL A 175 -7.75 3.83 5.11
C VAL A 175 -6.99 2.97 6.10
N TYR A 176 -7.58 2.82 7.28
CA TYR A 176 -6.96 2.17 8.41
C TYR A 176 -7.52 0.76 8.60
N TYR A 177 -6.70 -0.10 9.21
CA TYR A 177 -7.02 -1.52 9.35
C TYR A 177 -6.70 -2.01 10.76
N SER A 178 -7.47 -2.96 11.25
CA SER A 178 -7.05 -3.82 12.36
C SER A 178 -6.33 -5.07 11.84
N GLU A 179 -5.63 -5.80 12.72
CA GLU A 179 -5.06 -7.10 12.35
C GLU A 179 -6.13 -8.09 11.87
N ASP A 180 -7.34 -8.04 12.45
CA ASP A 180 -8.46 -8.91 12.07
C ASP A 180 -8.99 -8.59 10.65
N ASP A 181 -9.09 -7.30 10.31
CA ASP A 181 -9.42 -6.86 8.96
C ASP A 181 -8.44 -7.43 7.93
N ILE A 182 -7.15 -7.42 8.27
CA ILE A 182 -6.07 -7.89 7.39
C ILE A 182 -6.13 -9.41 7.24
N ARG A 183 -6.23 -10.16 8.34
CA ARG A 183 -6.32 -11.62 8.29
C ARG A 183 -7.54 -12.07 7.48
N THR A 184 -8.70 -11.51 7.75
CA THR A 184 -9.95 -11.85 7.06
C THR A 184 -9.92 -11.44 5.57
N SER A 185 -9.21 -10.37 5.22
CA SER A 185 -9.09 -9.92 3.83
C SER A 185 -8.10 -10.77 3.02
N LEU A 186 -6.99 -11.18 3.63
CA LEU A 186 -5.99 -12.05 2.99
C LEU A 186 -6.54 -13.46 2.78
N ASP A 187 -7.21 -14.03 3.78
CA ASP A 187 -7.88 -15.34 3.66
C ASP A 187 -8.90 -15.34 2.51
N ALA A 188 -9.77 -14.32 2.46
CA ALA A 188 -10.74 -14.14 1.38
C ALA A 188 -10.12 -13.86 -0.01
N ALA A 189 -8.82 -13.58 -0.06
CA ALA A 189 -8.06 -13.39 -1.29
C ALA A 189 -7.21 -14.62 -1.68
N GLY A 190 -7.20 -15.69 -0.86
CA GLY A 190 -6.39 -16.88 -1.09
C GLY A 190 -4.92 -16.72 -0.70
N LEU A 191 -4.64 -15.86 0.29
CA LEU A 191 -3.30 -15.57 0.80
C LEU A 191 -3.18 -16.03 2.25
N ALA A 192 -2.34 -17.03 2.50
CA ALA A 192 -2.11 -17.56 3.84
C ALA A 192 -1.09 -16.69 4.60
N VAL A 193 -1.46 -16.13 5.74
CA VAL A 193 -0.55 -15.31 6.57
C VAL A 193 0.54 -16.18 7.19
N ASN A 194 1.80 -15.89 6.88
CA ASN A 194 2.98 -16.54 7.50
C ASN A 194 3.46 -15.74 8.71
N GLU A 195 3.57 -14.42 8.55
CA GLU A 195 4.03 -13.51 9.59
C GLU A 195 3.16 -12.25 9.62
N LEU A 196 2.88 -11.74 10.82
CA LEU A 196 2.21 -10.47 11.03
C LEU A 196 2.86 -9.80 12.23
N TRP A 197 3.29 -8.55 12.08
CA TRP A 197 3.88 -7.78 13.17
C TRP A 197 3.66 -6.28 12.98
N THR A 198 3.76 -5.54 14.08
CA THR A 198 3.63 -4.09 14.06
C THR A 198 4.97 -3.37 14.15
N THR A 199 5.10 -2.24 13.49
CA THR A 199 6.24 -1.32 13.63
C THR A 199 5.77 0.10 13.92
N ARG A 200 6.63 0.89 14.56
CA ARG A 200 6.45 2.33 14.79
C ARG A 200 7.68 3.04 14.25
N ASN A 201 7.50 4.17 13.58
CA ASN A 201 8.64 5.02 13.19
C ASN A 201 9.24 5.66 14.45
N SER A 202 10.48 5.31 14.80
CA SER A 202 11.33 5.76 15.93
C SER A 202 10.65 5.97 17.32
N ALA A 203 11.35 5.55 18.38
CA ALA A 203 10.81 5.54 19.75
C ALA A 203 10.57 6.94 20.38
N GLU A 204 10.86 8.04 19.69
CA GLU A 204 10.98 9.38 20.29
C GLU A 204 9.78 10.32 20.05
N ALA A 205 8.79 9.95 19.24
CA ALA A 205 7.63 10.81 18.96
C ALA A 205 6.30 10.15 19.37
N VAL A 206 5.59 10.80 20.29
CA VAL A 206 4.41 10.29 21.04
C VAL A 206 3.16 10.00 20.16
N HIS A 207 3.19 10.30 18.85
CA HIS A 207 2.04 10.19 17.95
C HIS A 207 2.36 9.60 16.56
N GLN A 208 3.29 8.65 16.47
CA GLN A 208 3.60 8.00 15.19
C GLN A 208 2.57 6.91 14.84
N PRO A 209 2.19 6.78 13.55
CA PRO A 209 1.30 5.73 13.10
C PRO A 209 1.94 4.36 13.37
N VAL A 210 1.10 3.42 13.80
CA VAL A 210 1.47 2.01 13.88
C VAL A 210 1.26 1.40 12.50
N TRP A 211 2.25 0.66 12.03
CA TRP A 211 2.18 -0.05 10.76
C TRP A 211 1.97 -1.53 11.01
N ILE A 212 0.96 -2.11 10.40
CA ILE A 212 0.77 -3.56 10.33
C ILE A 212 1.54 -4.05 9.10
N ASN A 213 2.51 -4.93 9.32
CA ASN A 213 3.32 -5.55 8.29
C ASN A 213 2.95 -7.02 8.20
N VAL A 214 2.82 -7.54 6.98
CA VAL A 214 2.44 -8.92 6.73
C VAL A 214 3.33 -9.56 5.69
N ILE A 215 3.70 -10.81 5.93
CA ILE A 215 4.19 -11.74 4.92
C ILE A 215 3.14 -12.84 4.76
N ALA A 216 2.67 -13.06 3.53
CA ALA A 216 1.68 -14.07 3.19
C ALA A 216 2.09 -14.86 1.94
N THR A 217 1.60 -16.09 1.82
CA THR A 217 1.89 -17.00 0.70
C THR A 217 0.63 -17.23 -0.15
N ALA A 218 0.78 -17.19 -1.47
CA ALA A 218 -0.27 -17.55 -2.43
C ALA A 218 -0.58 -19.06 -2.38
N GLN A 219 -1.86 -19.42 -2.22
CA GLN A 219 -2.35 -20.80 -2.13
C GLN A 219 -2.65 -21.44 -3.50
#